data_AF-A0A0E0JND3-F1
#
_entry.id   AF-A0A0E0JND3-F1
#
_cell.length_a   1.000
_cell.length_b   1.000
_cell.length_c   1.000
_cell.angle_alpha   90.00
_cell.angle_beta   90.00
_cell.angle_gamma   90.00
#
_symmetry.space_group_name_H-M   'P 1'
#
loop_
_entity.id
_entity.type
_entity.pdbx_description
1 polymer ?
#
loop_
_entity_poly.entity_id
_entity_poly.type
_entity_poly.pdbx_seq_one_letter_code
_entity_poly.pdbx_strand_id
1 'polypeptide(L)'
;MNMLVPAAISDIAYRLTTFAIKKYQQLPDAEAALETLNRLLLRAQTIIEEAEGKCIANEGMLHQLQMLIEGMYRGHYLFDRYKYPALQEDRKDEEVSHVSSFSKFNPSKRLRFYSHRKTLLFGSNSIKELQGIIATIEKGISDMMNLLVFLRNYRVVHHQPRYTYSVLENCMFGRQMEQEQVLSFLLQTDDLGDEDFAVLPIIGPRKCGKSTLVEHACRDYRVRNHYSSILFFRENNLKDAEVANLRENGVVKHQNRSSCKRFLIIIELTCDISEQTWVSLKSSVSCWANGSKIIITSRSDKIENLGTTAALRLDLLRPEAYWYFFKMLAFGSRNPDEHPRLASVAMEIAMEYSGSFLAAYTIGGLLRDNLNAQFWCSALKYLRAYIRNQLRVFGDHPNNLLLKGRWVHCLRFAEASYPLWMSDYYETDSCPDQVPNISDIMLGSATPQGRFEALGWKSRMAPYYSYMICCSTDAPGHAVCRKKRSYDRRPNLPGRWGTAGADAAAWQSRMLPQVAGGGPLAWASRAAPWTSPAPEIRCILN
;
A
#
# COMPACT_ATOMS: atom_id res chain seq x y z
N MET A 1 26.72 74.40 -3.77
CA MET A 1 25.96 73.21 -4.22
C MET A 1 26.30 72.09 -3.25
N ASN A 2 25.43 71.75 -2.29
CA ASN A 2 25.45 70.51 -1.48
C ASN A 2 24.39 70.60 -0.37
N MET A 3 23.12 70.30 -0.67
CA MET A 3 22.08 70.05 0.34
C MET A 3 20.86 69.23 -0.14
N LEU A 4 20.90 68.61 -1.33
CA LEU A 4 19.75 67.87 -1.89
C LEU A 4 19.82 66.34 -1.73
N VAL A 5 20.93 65.80 -1.23
CA VAL A 5 21.11 64.34 -1.08
C VAL A 5 20.30 63.73 0.08
N PRO A 6 20.12 64.37 1.26
CA PRO A 6 19.43 63.73 2.39
C PRO A 6 17.93 63.50 2.18
N ALA A 7 17.26 64.40 1.46
CA ALA A 7 15.81 64.33 1.25
C ALA A 7 15.42 63.20 0.27
N ALA A 8 16.20 63.00 -0.79
CA ALA A 8 15.97 61.92 -1.74
C ALA A 8 16.23 60.54 -1.11
N ILE A 9 17.26 60.41 -0.26
CA ILE A 9 17.55 59.17 0.47
C ILE A 9 16.44 58.88 1.49
N SER A 10 15.94 59.91 2.18
CA SER A 10 14.81 59.82 3.12
C SER A 10 13.52 59.34 2.43
N ASP A 11 13.17 59.91 1.27
CA ASP A 11 11.98 59.50 0.51
C ASP A 11 12.09 58.06 -0.01
N ILE A 12 13.27 57.66 -0.49
CA ILE A 12 13.51 56.28 -0.93
C ILE A 12 13.44 55.32 0.26
N ALA A 13 14.04 55.64 1.39
CA ALA A 13 13.96 54.83 2.61
C ALA A 13 12.51 54.71 3.10
N TYR A 14 11.75 55.81 3.10
CA TYR A 14 10.33 55.83 3.47
C TYR A 14 9.46 55.03 2.51
N ARG A 15 9.71 55.09 1.20
CA ARG A 15 9.01 54.26 0.20
C ARG A 15 9.34 52.79 0.35
N LEU A 16 10.60 52.44 0.64
CA LEU A 16 11.02 51.06 0.88
C LEU A 16 10.43 50.50 2.17
N THR A 17 10.38 51.27 3.24
CA THR A 17 9.73 50.86 4.50
C THR A 17 8.22 50.76 4.33
N THR A 18 7.57 51.72 3.66
CA THR A 18 6.13 51.68 3.39
C THR A 18 5.76 50.52 2.46
N PHE A 19 6.60 50.21 1.47
CA PHE A 19 6.43 49.04 0.60
C PHE A 19 6.64 47.74 1.37
N ALA A 20 7.65 47.66 2.24
CA ALA A 20 7.86 46.50 3.12
C ALA A 20 6.71 46.31 4.11
N ILE A 21 6.19 47.40 4.70
CA ILE A 21 5.04 47.40 5.62
C ILE A 21 3.76 47.01 4.89
N LYS A 22 3.47 47.56 3.70
CA LYS A 22 2.33 47.15 2.86
C LYS A 22 2.43 45.68 2.45
N LYS A 23 3.63 45.19 2.14
CA LYS A 23 3.89 43.79 1.82
C LYS A 23 3.73 42.87 3.04
N TYR A 24 4.05 43.36 4.24
CA TYR A 24 3.81 42.68 5.51
C TYR A 24 2.32 42.68 5.92
N GLN A 25 1.59 43.77 5.66
CA GLN A 25 0.15 43.90 5.94
C GLN A 25 -0.75 43.15 4.94
N GLN A 26 -0.22 42.76 3.77
CA GLN A 26 -0.93 41.95 2.75
C GLN A 26 -0.69 40.44 2.88
N LEU A 27 0.20 39.99 3.77
CA LEU A 27 0.29 38.58 4.10
C LEU A 27 -0.82 38.29 5.13
N PRO A 28 -1.88 37.52 4.78
CA PRO A 28 -2.81 37.07 5.80
C PRO A 28 -2.03 36.30 6.84
N ASP A 29 -2.43 36.51 8.09
CA ASP A 29 -1.90 35.80 9.23
C ASP A 29 -1.93 34.29 8.96
N ALA A 30 -0.78 33.63 9.15
CA ALA A 30 -0.64 32.21 8.90
C ALA A 30 -1.64 31.41 9.76
N GLU A 31 -1.98 31.91 10.95
CA GLU A 31 -2.96 31.32 11.85
C GLU A 31 -4.38 31.39 11.27
N ALA A 32 -4.83 32.58 10.83
CA ALA A 32 -6.13 32.75 10.18
C ALA A 32 -6.26 31.90 8.89
N ALA A 33 -5.17 31.78 8.15
CA ALA A 33 -5.13 30.97 6.94
C ALA A 33 -5.19 29.45 7.27
N LEU A 34 -4.50 29.00 8.34
CA LEU A 34 -4.59 27.62 8.83
C LEU A 34 -5.99 27.29 9.35
N GLU A 35 -6.64 28.21 10.06
CA GLU A 35 -8.03 28.04 10.53
C GLU A 35 -8.99 27.89 9.34
N THR A 36 -8.82 28.74 8.32
CA THR A 36 -9.58 28.65 7.08
C THR A 36 -9.37 27.31 6.38
N LEU A 37 -8.11 26.86 6.27
CA LEU A 37 -7.78 25.56 5.70
C LEU A 37 -8.43 24.41 6.47
N ASN A 38 -8.39 24.43 7.80
CA ASN A 38 -9.02 23.40 8.64
C ASN A 38 -10.52 23.29 8.37
N ARG A 39 -11.23 24.43 8.33
CA ARG A 39 -12.67 24.48 8.02
C ARG A 39 -12.97 23.91 6.63
N LEU A 40 -12.13 24.22 5.64
CA LEU A 40 -12.30 23.72 4.27
C LEU A 40 -12.01 22.22 4.18
N LEU A 41 -11.00 21.72 4.88
CA LEU A 41 -10.68 20.29 4.94
C LEU A 41 -11.83 19.47 5.53
N LEU A 42 -12.43 19.95 6.63
CA LEU A 42 -13.62 19.31 7.22
C LEU A 42 -14.77 19.24 6.22
N ARG A 43 -15.04 20.35 5.52
CA ARG A 43 -16.10 20.39 4.50
C ARG A 43 -15.80 19.49 3.29
N ALA A 44 -14.55 19.46 2.84
CA ALA A 44 -14.11 18.58 1.75
C ALA A 44 -14.30 17.11 2.13
N GLN A 45 -13.88 16.72 3.34
CA GLN A 45 -14.05 15.37 3.87
C GLN A 45 -15.53 14.97 3.88
N THR A 46 -16.43 15.83 4.37
CA THR A 46 -17.88 15.54 4.35
C THR A 46 -18.43 15.33 2.93
N ILE A 47 -18.00 16.15 1.97
CA ILE A 47 -18.44 16.02 0.56
C ILE A 47 -17.91 14.71 -0.03
N ILE A 48 -16.65 14.37 0.24
CA ILE A 48 -16.02 13.14 -0.25
C ILE A 48 -16.73 11.92 0.34
N GLU A 49 -16.98 11.88 1.64
CA GLU A 49 -17.69 10.78 2.30
C GLU A 49 -19.09 10.57 1.73
N GLU A 50 -19.83 11.66 1.48
CA GLU A 50 -21.16 11.60 0.85
C GLU A 50 -21.08 11.11 -0.61
N ALA A 51 -20.03 11.50 -1.34
CA ALA A 51 -19.81 11.09 -2.72
C ALA A 51 -19.38 9.61 -2.82
N GLU A 52 -18.51 9.13 -1.94
CA GLU A 52 -18.09 7.72 -1.85
C GLU A 52 -19.25 6.77 -1.46
N GLY A 53 -20.30 7.30 -0.83
CA GLY A 53 -21.55 6.57 -0.56
C GLY A 53 -22.45 6.33 -1.78
N LYS A 54 -22.10 6.91 -2.94
CA LYS A 54 -22.94 6.94 -4.15
C LYS A 54 -22.25 6.30 -5.34
N CYS A 55 -23.03 5.66 -6.22
CA CYS A 55 -22.53 5.12 -7.49
C CYS A 55 -22.34 6.25 -8.54
N ILE A 56 -21.25 7.02 -8.47
CA ILE A 56 -21.00 8.07 -9.46
C ILE A 56 -20.52 7.45 -10.79
N ALA A 57 -21.41 7.45 -11.79
CA ALA A 57 -21.10 6.91 -13.12
C ALA A 57 -20.55 7.96 -14.10
N ASN A 58 -20.74 9.25 -13.83
CA ASN A 58 -20.28 10.32 -14.72
C ASN A 58 -18.77 10.57 -14.55
N GLU A 59 -18.00 10.37 -15.61
CA GLU A 59 -16.53 10.54 -15.61
C GLU A 59 -16.08 11.96 -15.24
N GLY A 60 -16.80 12.99 -15.68
CA GLY A 60 -16.50 14.38 -15.33
C GLY A 60 -16.68 14.65 -13.83
N MET A 61 -17.73 14.09 -13.23
CA MET A 61 -17.98 14.19 -11.78
C MET A 61 -16.92 13.43 -10.98
N LEU A 62 -16.56 12.23 -11.44
CA LEU A 62 -15.48 11.44 -10.85
C LEU A 62 -14.14 12.20 -10.87
N HIS A 63 -13.81 12.84 -12.01
CA HIS A 63 -12.62 13.66 -12.13
C HIS A 63 -12.62 14.86 -11.15
N GLN A 64 -13.76 15.53 -10.98
CA GLN A 64 -13.88 16.63 -10.01
C GLN A 64 -13.74 16.15 -8.56
N LEU A 65 -14.34 14.99 -8.22
CA LEU A 65 -14.16 14.36 -6.91
C LEU A 65 -12.69 14.03 -6.65
N GLN A 66 -11.98 13.47 -7.65
CA GLN A 66 -10.56 13.17 -7.55
C GLN A 66 -9.73 14.44 -7.30
N MET A 67 -10.02 15.53 -8.00
CA MET A 67 -9.35 16.81 -7.77
C MET A 67 -9.56 17.33 -6.34
N LEU A 68 -10.76 17.17 -5.78
CA LEU A 68 -11.05 17.52 -4.39
C LEU A 68 -10.31 16.62 -3.40
N ILE A 69 -10.27 15.30 -3.64
CA ILE A 69 -9.51 14.33 -2.83
C ILE A 69 -8.01 14.66 -2.83
N GLU A 70 -7.43 14.95 -3.99
CA GLU A 70 -6.02 15.34 -4.11
C GLU A 70 -5.75 16.68 -3.40
N GLY A 71 -6.65 17.65 -3.54
CA GLY A 71 -6.61 18.91 -2.81
C GLY A 71 -6.65 18.71 -1.29
N MET A 72 -7.52 17.82 -0.82
CA MET A 72 -7.66 17.47 0.59
C MET A 72 -6.38 16.83 1.15
N TYR A 73 -5.79 15.84 0.46
CA TYR A 73 -4.53 15.23 0.91
C TYR A 73 -3.39 16.24 0.99
N ARG A 74 -3.25 17.09 -0.03
CA ARG A 74 -2.25 18.17 -0.04
C ARG A 74 -2.50 19.18 1.08
N GLY A 75 -3.76 19.53 1.32
CA GLY A 75 -4.16 20.42 2.40
C GLY A 75 -3.83 19.85 3.78
N HIS A 76 -4.16 18.58 4.05
CA HIS A 76 -3.76 17.91 5.29
C HIS A 76 -2.25 17.81 5.45
N TYR A 77 -1.53 17.48 4.37
CA TYR A 77 -0.07 17.41 4.42
C TYR A 77 0.56 18.76 4.80
N LEU A 78 0.07 19.86 4.21
CA LEU A 78 0.54 21.19 4.57
C LEU A 78 0.13 21.55 5.99
N PHE A 79 -1.15 21.36 6.35
CA PHE A 79 -1.67 21.63 7.69
C PHE A 79 -0.86 20.91 8.78
N ASP A 80 -0.63 19.61 8.61
CA ASP A 80 0.16 18.79 9.53
C ASP A 80 1.62 19.23 9.60
N ARG A 81 2.21 19.69 8.49
CA ARG A 81 3.59 20.22 8.48
C ARG A 81 3.74 21.50 9.31
N TYR A 82 2.69 22.33 9.37
CA TYR A 82 2.65 23.50 10.24
C TYR A 82 2.46 23.11 11.71
N LYS A 83 1.58 22.12 11.97
CA LYS A 83 1.27 21.64 13.33
C LYS A 83 2.39 20.82 13.96
N TYR A 84 3.08 20.04 13.14
CA TYR A 84 4.11 19.08 13.53
C TYR A 84 5.42 19.42 12.82
N PRO A 85 6.14 20.47 13.28
CA PRO A 85 7.40 20.85 12.66
C PRO A 85 8.40 19.69 12.72
N ALA A 86 9.23 19.60 11.68
CA ALA A 86 10.28 18.60 11.59
C ALA A 86 11.24 18.72 12.79
N LEU A 87 11.68 17.57 13.30
CA LEU A 87 12.65 17.54 14.40
C LEU A 87 13.98 18.14 13.92
N GLN A 88 14.50 19.14 14.65
CA GLN A 88 15.88 19.58 14.47
C GLN A 88 16.79 18.44 14.95
N GLU A 89 17.68 17.96 14.07
CA GLU A 89 18.78 17.10 14.50
C GLU A 89 19.70 17.96 15.39
N ASP A 90 19.63 17.75 16.71
CA ASP A 90 20.61 18.28 17.65
C ASP A 90 22.00 17.80 17.23
N ARG A 91 22.75 18.66 16.53
CA ARG A 91 24.18 18.48 16.31
C ARG A 91 24.89 18.80 17.61
N LYS A 92 24.86 17.85 18.54
CA LYS A 92 25.83 17.76 19.63
C LYS A 92 26.31 16.32 19.62
N ASP A 93 27.35 16.07 18.83
CA ASP A 93 28.61 15.48 19.31
C ASP A 93 29.59 15.20 18.14
N GLU A 94 30.86 15.47 18.44
CA GLU A 94 32.11 15.24 17.70
C GLU A 94 32.47 16.20 16.55
N GLU A 95 32.96 17.38 16.97
CA GLU A 95 34.10 18.01 16.31
C GLU A 95 35.29 17.05 16.24
N VAL A 96 35.60 16.54 15.05
CA VAL A 96 36.99 16.53 14.56
C VAL A 96 36.95 16.90 13.07
N SER A 97 37.51 18.08 12.80
CA SER A 97 37.79 18.62 11.48
C SER A 97 38.56 17.65 10.60
N HIS A 98 38.26 17.62 9.30
CA HIS A 98 39.15 18.21 8.30
C HIS A 98 38.44 18.35 6.94
N VAL A 99 38.44 19.60 6.48
CA VAL A 99 38.13 20.02 5.11
C VAL A 99 39.05 19.30 4.13
N SER A 100 38.50 18.66 3.10
CA SER A 100 39.20 18.56 1.81
C SER A 100 38.24 18.47 0.62
N SER A 101 38.30 19.55 -0.18
CA SER A 101 38.22 19.61 -1.64
C SER A 101 37.11 18.85 -2.37
N PHE A 102 36.16 19.64 -2.86
CA PHE A 102 35.23 19.30 -3.93
C PHE A 102 35.95 18.78 -5.19
N SER A 103 36.01 17.46 -5.35
CA SER A 103 36.39 16.81 -6.61
C SER A 103 35.16 16.41 -7.43
N LYS A 104 35.22 16.67 -8.75
CA LYS A 104 34.10 16.69 -9.71
C LYS A 104 33.79 15.36 -10.42
N PHE A 105 34.36 14.23 -10.01
CA PHE A 105 34.09 12.95 -10.69
C PHE A 105 33.74 11.83 -9.70
N ASN A 106 32.45 11.68 -9.39
CA ASN A 106 31.93 10.50 -8.71
C ASN A 106 30.58 10.08 -9.35
N PRO A 107 30.43 8.81 -9.81
CA PRO A 107 29.19 8.29 -10.42
C PRO A 107 27.96 8.34 -9.51
N SER A 108 28.14 8.52 -8.20
CA SER A 108 27.08 8.65 -7.18
C SER A 108 26.22 9.92 -7.29
N LYS A 109 26.44 10.78 -8.30
CA LYS A 109 25.63 12.00 -8.54
C LYS A 109 24.55 11.85 -9.61
N ARG A 110 24.42 10.70 -10.29
CA ARG A 110 23.37 10.45 -11.30
C ARG A 110 22.06 9.83 -10.78
N LEU A 111 22.00 9.40 -9.53
CA LEU A 111 20.74 9.12 -8.82
C LEU A 111 20.57 10.12 -7.67
N ARG A 112 20.24 11.36 -8.00
CA ARG A 112 19.69 12.35 -7.05
C ARG A 112 18.27 12.73 -7.43
N PHE A 113 17.43 11.73 -7.57
CA PHE A 113 16.00 11.87 -7.26
C PHE A 113 15.82 11.21 -5.89
N TYR A 114 15.16 11.90 -4.95
CA TYR A 114 14.82 11.49 -3.57
C TYR A 114 15.54 12.12 -2.36
N SER A 115 16.51 13.04 -2.50
CA SER A 115 17.08 13.73 -1.31
C SER A 115 17.35 15.23 -1.49
N HIS A 116 16.46 15.93 -2.19
CA HIS A 116 16.48 17.41 -2.26
C HIS A 116 15.08 18.04 -2.11
N ARG A 117 14.28 17.57 -1.14
CA ARG A 117 13.42 18.53 -0.44
C ARG A 117 14.26 19.12 0.68
N LYS A 118 15.02 20.18 0.35
CA LYS A 118 15.56 21.07 1.37
C LYS A 118 14.44 21.38 2.34
N THR A 119 14.72 21.23 3.63
CA THR A 119 14.03 21.91 4.72
C THR A 119 13.87 23.37 4.30
N LEU A 120 12.71 23.70 3.71
CA LEU A 120 12.35 25.09 3.47
C LEU A 120 12.07 25.64 4.86
N LEU A 121 13.09 26.28 5.42
CA LEU A 121 12.96 27.26 6.48
C LEU A 121 11.73 28.13 6.19
N PHE A 122 10.87 28.25 7.21
CA PHE A 122 9.69 29.10 7.22
C PHE A 122 10.02 30.47 6.63
N GLY A 123 9.48 30.74 5.45
CA GLY A 123 9.62 31.98 4.71
C GLY A 123 8.36 32.25 3.89
N SER A 124 8.28 33.43 3.28
CA SER A 124 7.12 33.95 2.53
C SER A 124 6.56 33.03 1.41
N ASN A 125 7.32 32.01 1.00
CA ASN A 125 6.86 30.98 0.06
C ASN A 125 5.85 30.00 0.68
N SER A 126 5.89 29.76 1.99
CA SER A 126 5.02 28.81 2.69
C SER A 126 3.58 29.33 2.81
N ILE A 127 3.40 30.62 3.09
CA ILE A 127 2.06 31.24 3.14
C ILE A 127 1.42 31.26 1.76
N LYS A 128 2.20 31.53 0.70
CA LYS A 128 1.70 31.45 -0.69
C LYS A 128 1.26 30.03 -1.07
N GLU A 129 2.01 29.02 -0.66
CA GLU A 129 1.63 27.61 -0.85
C GLU A 129 0.33 27.29 -0.13
N LEU A 130 0.17 27.79 1.11
CA LEU A 130 -1.03 27.63 1.91
C LEU A 130 -2.25 28.35 1.31
N GLN A 131 -2.09 29.57 0.83
CA GLN A 131 -3.15 30.27 0.09
C GLN A 131 -3.51 29.56 -1.22
N GLY A 132 -2.51 29.03 -1.93
CA GLY A 132 -2.74 28.28 -3.16
C GLY A 132 -3.55 27.01 -2.93
N ILE A 133 -3.30 26.28 -1.84
CA ILE A 133 -4.08 25.09 -1.52
C ILE A 133 -5.49 25.44 -1.05
N ILE A 134 -5.67 26.51 -0.27
CA ILE A 134 -6.99 27.03 0.12
C ILE A 134 -7.82 27.30 -1.14
N ALA A 135 -7.29 28.08 -2.08
CA ALA A 135 -7.98 28.39 -3.33
C ALA A 135 -8.31 27.14 -4.16
N THR A 136 -7.42 26.14 -4.14
CA THR A 136 -7.64 24.86 -4.84
C THR A 136 -8.81 24.08 -4.22
N ILE A 137 -8.86 23.98 -2.89
CA ILE A 137 -9.93 23.26 -2.18
C ILE A 137 -11.25 24.03 -2.29
N GLU A 138 -11.24 25.36 -2.15
CA GLU A 138 -12.44 26.20 -2.33
C GLU A 138 -13.05 26.01 -3.72
N LYS A 139 -12.20 26.04 -4.76
CA LYS A 139 -12.63 25.76 -6.13
C LYS A 139 -13.20 24.35 -6.25
N GLY A 140 -12.50 23.33 -5.75
CA GLY A 140 -12.97 21.94 -5.80
C GLY A 140 -14.30 21.73 -5.08
N ILE A 141 -14.49 22.37 -3.91
CA ILE A 141 -15.77 22.37 -3.19
C ILE A 141 -16.85 23.06 -4.02
N SER A 142 -16.56 24.23 -4.61
CA SER A 142 -17.53 24.95 -5.45
C SER A 142 -17.96 24.13 -6.66
N ASP A 143 -17.00 23.53 -7.37
CA ASP A 143 -17.23 22.67 -8.53
C ASP A 143 -18.10 21.46 -8.13
N MET A 144 -17.77 20.79 -7.01
CA MET A 144 -18.55 19.67 -6.48
C MET A 144 -19.93 20.07 -5.95
N MET A 145 -20.13 21.28 -5.38
CA MET A 145 -21.44 21.75 -4.92
C MET A 145 -22.41 21.99 -6.08
N ASN A 146 -21.90 22.50 -7.20
CA ASN A 146 -22.69 22.60 -8.44
C ASN A 146 -23.10 21.20 -8.95
N LEU A 147 -22.28 20.18 -8.68
CA LEU A 147 -22.58 18.79 -8.99
C LEU A 147 -23.44 18.05 -7.94
N LEU A 148 -23.45 18.51 -6.69
CA LEU A 148 -24.19 17.88 -5.59
C LEU A 148 -25.71 17.89 -5.83
N VAL A 149 -26.21 18.85 -6.62
CA VAL A 149 -27.59 18.84 -7.14
C VAL A 149 -27.87 17.55 -7.92
N PHE A 150 -26.91 17.06 -8.71
CA PHE A 150 -27.02 15.80 -9.43
C PHE A 150 -26.80 14.60 -8.51
N LEU A 151 -25.96 14.71 -7.48
CA LEU A 151 -25.74 13.67 -6.46
C LEU A 151 -26.99 13.30 -5.66
N ARG A 152 -28.06 14.10 -5.68
CA ARG A 152 -29.38 13.70 -5.15
C ARG A 152 -30.03 12.55 -5.93
N ASN A 153 -29.71 12.41 -7.21
CA ASN A 153 -30.34 11.43 -8.09
C ASN A 153 -29.58 10.11 -8.18
N TYR A 154 -28.40 10.02 -7.54
CA TYR A 154 -27.60 8.81 -7.54
C TYR A 154 -28.07 7.83 -6.46
N ARG A 155 -28.03 6.54 -6.80
CA ARG A 155 -28.42 5.47 -5.88
C ARG A 155 -27.40 5.38 -4.72
N VAL A 156 -27.93 5.30 -3.51
CA VAL A 156 -27.18 5.00 -2.28
C VAL A 156 -26.88 3.50 -2.25
N VAL A 157 -25.64 3.13 -1.97
CA VAL A 157 -25.16 1.72 -2.05
C VAL A 157 -25.12 1.03 -0.66
N HIS A 158 -26.03 1.39 0.25
CA HIS A 158 -26.16 0.92 1.65
C HIS A 158 -25.12 1.40 2.68
N HIS A 159 -25.65 1.49 3.92
CA HIS A 159 -25.19 2.23 5.10
C HIS A 159 -24.25 1.46 6.03
N GLN A 160 -23.12 2.07 6.35
CA GLN A 160 -22.61 2.16 7.71
C GLN A 160 -21.76 3.44 7.79
N PRO A 161 -21.65 4.13 8.94
CA PRO A 161 -20.67 5.19 9.12
C PRO A 161 -19.29 4.55 8.93
N ARG A 162 -18.73 4.68 7.73
CA ARG A 162 -17.49 4.02 7.37
C ARG A 162 -16.37 4.80 8.03
N TYR A 163 -15.97 4.34 9.21
CA TYR A 163 -14.65 4.67 9.75
C TYR A 163 -13.61 4.38 8.66
N THR A 164 -12.54 5.17 8.62
CA THR A 164 -11.51 5.15 7.55
C THR A 164 -10.83 3.78 7.37
N TYR A 165 -11.01 2.87 8.34
CA TYR A 165 -10.61 1.46 8.26
C TYR A 165 -11.60 0.55 7.50
N SER A 166 -12.91 0.81 7.53
CA SER A 166 -13.94 0.01 6.82
C SER A 166 -14.03 0.37 5.32
N VAL A 167 -13.61 1.58 4.94
CA VAL A 167 -13.45 1.98 3.53
C VAL A 167 -12.47 1.06 2.80
N LEU A 168 -11.38 0.67 3.47
CA LEU A 168 -10.35 -0.24 2.95
C LEU A 168 -10.86 -1.67 2.66
N GLU A 169 -12.02 -2.06 3.20
CA GLU A 169 -12.59 -3.39 2.93
C GLU A 169 -13.32 -3.45 1.59
N ASN A 170 -13.83 -2.31 1.10
CA ASN A 170 -14.65 -2.23 -0.10
C ASN A 170 -13.97 -1.51 -1.28
N CYS A 171 -13.05 -0.57 -1.00
CA CYS A 171 -12.24 0.07 -2.03
C CYS A 171 -10.79 0.25 -1.55
N MET A 172 -9.88 0.31 -2.52
CA MET A 172 -8.48 0.56 -2.22
C MET A 172 -8.24 2.06 -2.03
N PHE A 173 -7.57 2.44 -0.94
CA PHE A 173 -7.28 3.84 -0.64
C PHE A 173 -6.55 4.56 -1.79
N GLY A 174 -7.10 5.70 -2.18
CA GLY A 174 -6.51 6.57 -3.21
C GLY A 174 -6.57 5.97 -4.63
N ARG A 175 -7.45 5.00 -4.87
CA ARG A 175 -7.63 4.31 -6.16
C ARG A 175 -9.07 4.30 -6.67
N GLN A 176 -9.90 5.23 -6.20
CA GLN A 176 -11.32 5.29 -6.54
C GLN A 176 -11.54 5.45 -8.05
N MET A 177 -10.77 6.31 -8.72
CA MET A 177 -10.84 6.51 -10.17
C MET A 177 -10.48 5.25 -10.94
N GLU A 178 -9.35 4.64 -10.59
CA GLU A 178 -8.88 3.44 -11.26
C GLU A 178 -9.82 2.27 -11.01
N GLN A 179 -10.48 2.22 -9.84
CA GLN A 179 -11.51 1.23 -9.54
C GLN A 179 -12.74 1.42 -10.43
N GLU A 180 -13.25 2.64 -10.58
CA GLU A 180 -14.38 2.92 -11.48
C GLU A 180 -14.03 2.68 -12.96
N GLN A 181 -12.79 2.93 -13.39
CA GLN A 181 -12.35 2.58 -14.74
C GLN A 181 -12.37 1.06 -14.99
N VAL A 182 -11.92 0.27 -14.00
CA VAL A 182 -12.01 -1.20 -14.08
C VAL A 182 -13.48 -1.65 -14.09
N LEU A 183 -14.33 -1.05 -13.25
CA LEU A 183 -15.76 -1.38 -13.19
C LEU A 183 -16.49 -1.02 -14.49
N SER A 184 -16.19 0.14 -15.07
CA SER A 184 -16.70 0.58 -16.38
C SER A 184 -16.34 -0.43 -17.45
N PHE A 185 -15.05 -0.79 -17.57
CA PHE A 185 -14.60 -1.83 -18.49
C PHE A 185 -15.32 -3.16 -18.28
N LEU A 186 -15.47 -3.61 -17.03
CA LEU A 186 -16.07 -4.90 -16.71
C LEU A 186 -17.59 -4.95 -16.94
N LEU A 187 -18.29 -3.82 -16.85
CA LEU A 187 -19.74 -3.74 -16.96
C LEU A 187 -20.22 -3.23 -18.32
N GLN A 188 -19.31 -2.70 -19.14
CA GLN A 188 -19.60 -2.28 -20.50
C GLN A 188 -20.15 -3.46 -21.31
N THR A 189 -21.36 -3.29 -21.83
CA THR A 189 -21.94 -4.19 -22.83
C THR A 189 -21.34 -3.85 -24.18
N ASP A 190 -20.48 -4.73 -24.67
CA ASP A 190 -19.75 -4.50 -25.91
C ASP A 190 -20.63 -4.80 -27.14
N ASP A 191 -20.84 -3.79 -27.99
CA ASP A 191 -21.03 -3.90 -29.45
C ASP A 191 -19.63 -3.94 -30.11
N LEU A 192 -18.75 -4.82 -29.62
CA LEU A 192 -17.49 -5.07 -30.32
C LEU A 192 -17.85 -5.80 -31.62
N GLY A 193 -17.34 -5.28 -32.74
CA GLY A 193 -17.41 -5.96 -34.03
C GLY A 193 -16.61 -7.28 -34.01
N ASP A 194 -15.94 -7.61 -35.11
CA ASP A 194 -15.25 -8.88 -35.35
C ASP A 194 -14.06 -9.21 -34.39
N GLU A 195 -13.86 -8.50 -33.27
CA GLU A 195 -12.87 -8.88 -32.25
C GLU A 195 -13.45 -9.80 -31.17
N ASP A 196 -12.77 -10.94 -30.98
CA ASP A 196 -13.29 -12.07 -30.19
C ASP A 196 -13.53 -11.75 -28.69
N PHE A 197 -12.66 -11.01 -27.97
CA PHE A 197 -12.86 -10.66 -26.53
C PHE A 197 -12.10 -9.40 -26.07
N ALA A 198 -12.68 -8.63 -25.15
CA ALA A 198 -12.08 -7.43 -24.58
C ALA A 198 -10.97 -7.74 -23.54
N VAL A 199 -9.83 -7.05 -23.65
CA VAL A 199 -8.65 -7.22 -22.78
C VAL A 199 -8.21 -5.88 -22.19
N LEU A 200 -8.18 -5.78 -20.86
CA LEU A 200 -7.68 -4.63 -20.11
C LEU A 200 -6.30 -4.93 -19.48
N PRO A 201 -5.22 -4.28 -19.95
CA PRO A 201 -3.93 -4.30 -19.28
C PRO A 201 -3.91 -3.35 -18.08
N ILE A 202 -3.39 -3.81 -16.95
CA ILE A 202 -3.09 -2.99 -15.76
C ILE A 202 -1.59 -3.08 -15.46
N ILE A 203 -0.92 -1.95 -15.57
CA ILE A 203 0.55 -1.83 -15.53
C ILE A 203 0.96 -0.97 -14.34
N GLY A 204 2.02 -1.34 -13.64
CA GLY A 204 2.55 -0.52 -12.55
C GLY A 204 3.66 -1.21 -11.77
N PRO A 205 4.38 -0.50 -10.89
CA PRO A 205 5.47 -1.08 -10.12
C PRO A 205 4.96 -2.19 -9.19
N ARG A 206 5.87 -3.01 -8.67
CA ARG A 206 5.48 -4.04 -7.68
C ARG A 206 4.90 -3.34 -6.45
N LYS A 207 3.88 -3.95 -5.83
CA LYS A 207 3.25 -3.47 -4.58
C LYS A 207 2.58 -2.09 -4.66
N CYS A 208 2.26 -1.61 -5.87
CA CYS A 208 1.37 -0.45 -6.04
C CYS A 208 -0.12 -0.78 -5.86
N GLY A 209 -0.47 -2.07 -5.71
CA GLY A 209 -1.82 -2.55 -5.42
C GLY A 209 -2.66 -3.01 -6.61
N LYS A 210 -2.06 -3.37 -7.75
CA LYS A 210 -2.78 -3.92 -8.92
C LYS A 210 -3.72 -5.06 -8.56
N SER A 211 -3.21 -6.09 -7.89
CA SER A 211 -3.96 -7.30 -7.55
C SER A 211 -5.08 -6.99 -6.55
N THR A 212 -4.83 -6.07 -5.61
CA THR A 212 -5.82 -5.53 -4.66
C THR A 212 -6.94 -4.78 -5.39
N LEU A 213 -6.60 -3.90 -6.34
CA LEU A 213 -7.56 -3.15 -7.15
C LEU A 213 -8.51 -4.09 -7.93
N VAL A 214 -7.94 -5.07 -8.65
CA VAL A 214 -8.73 -6.04 -9.43
C VAL A 214 -9.62 -6.87 -8.53
N GLU A 215 -9.11 -7.31 -7.39
CA GLU A 215 -9.90 -8.10 -6.43
C GLU A 215 -11.07 -7.26 -5.85
N HIS A 216 -10.89 -5.97 -5.55
CA HIS A 216 -12.00 -5.10 -5.13
C HIS A 216 -13.06 -4.96 -6.24
N ALA A 217 -12.65 -4.75 -7.49
CA ALA A 217 -13.58 -4.69 -8.61
C ALA A 217 -14.36 -6.01 -8.79
N CYS A 218 -13.70 -7.16 -8.61
CA CYS A 218 -14.35 -8.49 -8.69
C CYS A 218 -15.27 -8.80 -7.50
N ARG A 219 -15.17 -8.05 -6.41
CA ARG A 219 -16.08 -8.16 -5.25
C ARG A 219 -17.35 -7.35 -5.41
N ASP A 220 -17.34 -6.34 -6.29
CA ASP A 220 -18.53 -5.55 -6.60
C ASP A 220 -19.66 -6.48 -7.04
N TYR A 221 -20.82 -6.33 -6.40
CA TYR A 221 -21.97 -7.20 -6.64
C TYR A 221 -22.45 -7.11 -8.09
N ARG A 222 -22.28 -5.97 -8.77
CA ARG A 222 -22.63 -5.78 -10.18
C ARG A 222 -21.77 -6.68 -11.06
N VAL A 223 -20.47 -6.73 -10.79
CA VAL A 223 -19.53 -7.61 -11.50
C VAL A 223 -19.85 -9.07 -11.22
N ARG A 224 -20.07 -9.44 -9.95
CA ARG A 224 -20.44 -10.83 -9.56
C ARG A 224 -21.76 -11.31 -10.15
N ASN A 225 -22.69 -10.39 -10.41
CA ASN A 225 -23.96 -10.69 -11.08
C ASN A 225 -23.81 -10.71 -12.61
N HIS A 226 -22.83 -9.98 -13.17
CA HIS A 226 -22.58 -9.92 -14.60
C HIS A 226 -21.89 -11.17 -15.17
N TYR A 227 -21.00 -11.79 -14.40
CA TYR A 227 -20.19 -12.94 -14.84
C TYR A 227 -20.65 -14.26 -14.18
N SER A 228 -20.70 -15.36 -14.95
CA SER A 228 -20.94 -16.73 -14.47
C SER A 228 -19.79 -17.24 -13.63
N SER A 229 -18.56 -16.93 -14.02
CA SER A 229 -17.37 -17.36 -13.30
C SER A 229 -16.26 -16.34 -13.45
N ILE A 230 -15.54 -16.11 -12.37
CA ILE A 230 -14.31 -15.33 -12.33
C ILE A 230 -13.17 -16.31 -12.07
N LEU A 231 -12.24 -16.41 -13.01
CA LEU A 231 -11.11 -17.34 -12.98
C LEU A 231 -9.81 -16.54 -12.81
N PHE A 232 -8.95 -17.01 -11.92
CA PHE A 232 -7.66 -16.39 -11.65
C PHE A 232 -6.50 -17.32 -12.02
N PHE A 233 -5.54 -16.77 -12.76
CA PHE A 233 -4.34 -17.47 -13.20
C PHE A 233 -3.09 -16.70 -12.79
N ARG A 234 -2.16 -17.41 -12.14
CA ARG A 234 -0.77 -16.97 -12.00
C ARG A 234 0.03 -17.47 -13.20
N GLU A 235 1.11 -16.78 -13.55
CA GLU A 235 2.01 -17.13 -14.65
C GLU A 235 2.37 -18.63 -14.74
N ASN A 236 2.64 -19.29 -13.60
CA ASN A 236 2.97 -20.71 -13.57
C ASN A 236 1.83 -21.61 -14.06
N ASN A 237 0.57 -21.24 -13.76
CA ASN A 237 -0.61 -21.99 -14.17
C ASN A 237 -0.87 -21.87 -15.68
N LEU A 238 -0.20 -20.93 -16.36
CA LEU A 238 -0.29 -20.77 -17.82
C LEU A 238 0.71 -21.66 -18.56
N LYS A 239 1.81 -22.10 -17.91
CA LYS A 239 2.86 -22.91 -18.52
C LYS A 239 2.50 -24.39 -18.60
N ASP A 240 1.77 -24.89 -17.61
CA ASP A 240 1.31 -26.29 -17.52
C ASP A 240 -0.13 -26.46 -18.03
N ALA A 241 -0.80 -25.37 -18.43
CA ALA A 241 -2.12 -25.47 -19.03
C ALA A 241 -1.99 -26.06 -20.43
N GLU A 242 -2.28 -27.35 -20.58
CA GLU A 242 -2.96 -27.78 -21.79
C GLU A 242 -4.23 -26.93 -21.90
N VAL A 243 -4.22 -26.01 -22.86
CA VAL A 243 -5.17 -24.89 -22.92
C VAL A 243 -6.61 -25.36 -23.18
N ALA A 244 -6.82 -26.67 -23.38
CA ALA A 244 -8.13 -27.31 -23.43
C ALA A 244 -8.92 -27.19 -22.11
N ASN A 245 -8.26 -27.11 -20.95
CA ASN A 245 -8.92 -27.15 -19.63
C ASN A 245 -8.72 -25.88 -18.78
N LEU A 246 -8.78 -24.68 -19.37
CA LEU A 246 -8.67 -23.40 -18.63
C LEU A 246 -9.59 -23.33 -17.39
N ARG A 247 -10.80 -23.89 -17.47
CA ARG A 247 -11.73 -23.95 -16.33
C ARG A 247 -11.24 -24.79 -15.16
N GLU A 248 -10.46 -25.85 -15.43
CA GLU A 248 -9.97 -26.77 -14.40
C GLU A 248 -8.63 -26.30 -13.82
N ASN A 249 -7.86 -25.53 -14.60
CA ASN A 249 -6.53 -25.04 -14.22
C ASN A 249 -6.56 -23.67 -13.52
N GLY A 250 -7.63 -22.91 -13.69
CA GLY A 250 -7.83 -21.61 -13.05
C GLY A 250 -8.34 -21.72 -11.62
N VAL A 251 -7.88 -20.84 -10.73
CA VAL A 251 -8.46 -20.70 -9.39
C VAL A 251 -9.81 -19.99 -9.54
N VAL A 252 -10.90 -20.68 -9.21
CA VAL A 252 -12.24 -20.09 -9.24
C VAL A 252 -12.38 -19.09 -8.08
N LYS A 253 -12.44 -17.80 -8.41
CA LYS A 253 -12.62 -16.71 -7.44
C LYS A 253 -14.10 -16.45 -7.10
N HIS A 254 -14.97 -16.68 -8.07
CA HIS A 254 -16.41 -16.50 -7.93
C HIS A 254 -17.14 -17.38 -8.95
N GLN A 255 -18.29 -17.92 -8.56
CA GLN A 255 -19.17 -18.67 -9.44
C GLN A 255 -20.62 -18.31 -9.15
N ASN A 256 -21.36 -17.91 -10.19
CA ASN A 256 -22.77 -17.60 -10.13
C ASN A 256 -23.49 -18.47 -11.16
N ARG A 257 -24.28 -19.44 -10.67
CA ARG A 257 -25.01 -20.39 -11.53
C ARG A 257 -26.27 -19.81 -12.18
N SER A 258 -26.67 -18.59 -11.76
CA SER A 258 -27.88 -17.91 -12.23
C SER A 258 -27.63 -16.80 -13.27
N SER A 259 -26.37 -16.51 -13.62
CA SER A 259 -26.03 -15.43 -14.56
C SER A 259 -25.78 -15.93 -15.99
N CYS A 260 -25.68 -14.97 -16.93
CA CYS A 260 -25.32 -15.21 -18.34
C CYS A 260 -23.98 -15.97 -18.43
N LYS A 261 -23.78 -16.80 -19.47
CA LYS A 261 -22.58 -17.63 -19.75
C LYS A 261 -21.26 -16.83 -19.98
N ARG A 262 -21.11 -15.64 -19.40
CA ARG A 262 -19.92 -14.77 -19.49
C ARG A 262 -18.87 -15.16 -18.46
N PHE A 263 -17.61 -15.06 -18.85
CA PHE A 263 -16.48 -15.38 -18.00
C PHE A 263 -15.56 -14.17 -17.86
N LEU A 264 -14.98 -14.00 -16.67
CA LEU A 264 -13.91 -13.05 -16.44
C LEU A 264 -12.62 -13.82 -16.13
N ILE A 265 -11.57 -13.57 -16.91
CA ILE A 265 -10.23 -14.10 -16.64
C ILE A 265 -9.37 -13.01 -16.04
N ILE A 266 -8.70 -13.32 -14.94
CA ILE A 266 -7.69 -12.48 -14.32
C ILE A 266 -6.35 -13.18 -14.46
N ILE A 267 -5.39 -12.53 -15.09
CA ILE A 267 -4.04 -13.04 -15.28
C ILE A 267 -3.05 -12.15 -14.53
N GLU A 268 -2.25 -12.74 -13.65
CA GLU A 268 -1.18 -12.05 -12.94
C GLU A 268 0.20 -12.54 -13.41
N LEU A 269 0.93 -11.61 -14.04
CA LEU A 269 2.22 -11.88 -14.67
C LEU A 269 3.37 -11.31 -13.83
N THR A 270 4.35 -12.16 -13.51
CA THR A 270 5.57 -11.72 -12.81
C THR A 270 6.69 -11.35 -13.78
N CYS A 271 6.70 -12.00 -14.96
CA CYS A 271 7.50 -11.64 -16.14
C CYS A 271 6.62 -11.53 -17.40
N ASP A 272 7.25 -11.27 -18.54
CA ASP A 272 6.54 -11.20 -19.83
C ASP A 272 5.97 -12.58 -20.23
N ILE A 273 4.83 -12.56 -20.91
CA ILE A 273 4.21 -13.74 -21.54
C ILE A 273 4.75 -13.90 -22.96
N SER A 274 5.01 -15.14 -23.40
CA SER A 274 5.43 -15.39 -24.78
C SER A 274 4.24 -15.22 -25.74
N GLU A 275 4.51 -14.82 -26.98
CA GLU A 275 3.46 -14.71 -28.00
C GLU A 275 2.74 -16.04 -28.23
N GLN A 276 3.47 -17.15 -28.24
CA GLN A 276 2.88 -18.49 -28.39
C GLN A 276 1.88 -18.81 -27.26
N THR A 277 2.24 -18.52 -26.00
CA THR A 277 1.34 -18.73 -24.86
C THR A 277 0.12 -17.81 -24.95
N TRP A 278 0.29 -16.56 -25.36
CA TRP A 278 -0.81 -15.62 -25.53
C TRP A 278 -1.77 -16.03 -26.66
N VAL A 279 -1.25 -16.41 -27.84
CA VAL A 279 -2.06 -16.91 -28.96
C VAL A 279 -2.85 -18.14 -28.54
N SER A 280 -2.20 -19.10 -27.88
CA SER A 280 -2.86 -20.31 -27.40
C SER A 280 -3.99 -20.00 -26.40
N LEU A 281 -3.75 -19.06 -25.46
CA LEU A 281 -4.78 -18.59 -24.53
C LEU A 281 -5.98 -17.98 -25.27
N LYS A 282 -5.73 -17.12 -26.26
CA LYS A 282 -6.78 -16.53 -27.10
C LYS A 282 -7.59 -17.60 -27.84
N SER A 283 -6.92 -18.60 -28.43
CA SER A 283 -7.58 -19.71 -29.11
C SER A 283 -8.51 -20.50 -28.18
N SER A 284 -8.12 -20.71 -26.92
CA SER A 284 -8.95 -21.48 -25.98
C SER A 284 -10.14 -20.72 -25.38
N VAL A 285 -10.10 -19.41 -25.41
CA VAL A 285 -11.24 -18.58 -24.97
C VAL A 285 -12.14 -18.20 -26.14
N SER A 286 -11.73 -18.47 -27.39
CA SER A 286 -12.49 -18.19 -28.63
C SER A 286 -13.96 -18.65 -28.58
N CYS A 287 -14.24 -19.77 -27.91
CA CYS A 287 -15.58 -20.34 -27.82
C CYS A 287 -16.43 -19.80 -26.66
N TRP A 288 -15.93 -18.80 -25.92
CA TRP A 288 -16.64 -18.27 -24.75
C TRP A 288 -17.71 -17.27 -25.16
N ALA A 289 -18.71 -17.05 -24.29
CA ALA A 289 -19.83 -16.21 -24.66
C ALA A 289 -19.40 -14.73 -24.81
N ASN A 290 -20.02 -14.04 -25.75
CA ASN A 290 -19.84 -12.60 -25.97
C ASN A 290 -20.03 -11.82 -24.66
N GLY A 291 -19.16 -10.82 -24.47
CA GLY A 291 -19.06 -10.07 -23.22
C GLY A 291 -18.22 -10.76 -22.13
N SER A 292 -17.54 -11.88 -22.44
CA SER A 292 -16.44 -12.37 -21.60
C SER A 292 -15.24 -11.44 -21.74
N LYS A 293 -14.50 -11.21 -20.64
CA LYS A 293 -13.40 -10.23 -20.61
C LYS A 293 -12.15 -10.79 -19.93
N ILE A 294 -11.00 -10.19 -20.24
CA ILE A 294 -9.71 -10.53 -19.64
C ILE A 294 -9.12 -9.29 -18.98
N ILE A 295 -8.63 -9.43 -17.75
CA ILE A 295 -7.77 -8.45 -17.09
C ILE A 295 -6.38 -9.07 -16.97
N ILE A 296 -5.36 -8.33 -17.42
CA ILE A 296 -3.95 -8.74 -17.30
C ILE A 296 -3.23 -7.74 -16.42
N THR A 297 -2.60 -8.21 -15.34
CA THR A 297 -1.79 -7.37 -14.45
C THR A 297 -0.30 -7.68 -14.64
N SER A 298 0.54 -6.65 -14.80
CA SER A 298 1.99 -6.81 -14.93
C SER A 298 2.77 -5.60 -14.43
N ARG A 299 4.09 -5.78 -14.30
CA ARG A 299 5.07 -4.69 -14.10
C ARG A 299 5.68 -4.19 -15.41
N SER A 300 5.55 -4.96 -16.48
CA SER A 300 6.18 -4.71 -17.77
C SER A 300 5.22 -3.96 -18.68
N ASP A 301 5.70 -2.87 -19.29
CA ASP A 301 4.91 -2.12 -20.27
C ASP A 301 4.57 -2.94 -21.53
N LYS A 302 5.27 -4.05 -21.77
CA LYS A 302 5.05 -4.91 -22.94
C LYS A 302 3.64 -5.50 -23.02
N ILE A 303 2.93 -5.62 -21.89
CA ILE A 303 1.55 -6.14 -21.89
C ILE A 303 0.54 -5.15 -22.49
N GLU A 304 0.92 -3.90 -22.74
CA GLU A 304 0.07 -2.92 -23.41
C GLU A 304 -0.35 -3.41 -24.79
N ASN A 305 0.56 -4.06 -25.52
CA ASN A 305 0.29 -4.63 -26.85
C ASN A 305 -0.68 -5.84 -26.82
N LEU A 306 -1.00 -6.36 -25.64
CA LEU A 306 -1.95 -7.47 -25.46
C LEU A 306 -3.37 -6.97 -25.20
N GLY A 307 -3.54 -5.67 -24.90
CA GLY A 307 -4.82 -5.05 -24.61
C GLY A 307 -5.61 -4.74 -25.87
N THR A 308 -6.94 -4.81 -25.75
CA THR A 308 -7.86 -4.20 -26.73
C THR A 308 -8.27 -2.78 -26.31
N THR A 309 -7.95 -2.39 -25.06
CA THR A 309 -8.13 -1.05 -24.52
C THR A 309 -6.80 -0.44 -24.11
N ALA A 310 -6.78 0.89 -23.92
CA ALA A 310 -5.64 1.57 -23.32
C ALA A 310 -5.28 0.95 -21.96
N ALA A 311 -3.98 0.82 -21.69
CA ALA A 311 -3.51 0.25 -20.44
C ALA A 311 -3.77 1.19 -19.25
N LEU A 312 -4.35 0.64 -18.19
CA LEU A 312 -4.53 1.33 -16.92
C LEU A 312 -3.21 1.33 -16.15
N ARG A 313 -2.65 2.52 -15.90
CA ARG A 313 -1.34 2.67 -15.24
C ARG A 313 -1.51 3.06 -13.77
N LEU A 314 -0.95 2.27 -12.88
CA LEU A 314 -0.92 2.53 -11.44
C LEU A 314 0.49 2.91 -10.98
N ASP A 315 0.67 4.11 -10.46
CA ASP A 315 1.92 4.55 -9.83
C ASP A 315 1.98 4.24 -8.33
N LEU A 316 3.02 4.67 -7.61
CA LEU A 316 3.00 4.69 -6.14
C LEU A 316 2.15 5.88 -5.65
N LEU A 317 1.68 5.84 -4.40
CA LEU A 317 0.96 6.98 -3.83
C LEU A 317 1.85 8.21 -3.77
N ARG A 318 1.30 9.36 -4.14
CA ARG A 318 1.97 10.66 -3.96
C ARG A 318 2.27 10.89 -2.47
N PRO A 319 3.35 11.61 -2.11
CA PRO A 319 3.75 11.80 -0.71
C PRO A 319 2.65 12.30 0.20
N GLU A 320 1.79 13.19 -0.29
CA GLU A 320 0.71 13.80 0.48
C GLU A 320 -0.41 12.79 0.79
N ALA A 321 -0.81 11.99 -0.20
CA ALA A 321 -1.77 10.90 -0.03
C ALA A 321 -1.18 9.78 0.84
N TYR A 322 0.11 9.45 0.65
CA TYR A 322 0.82 8.46 1.43
C TYR A 322 0.95 8.87 2.89
N TRP A 323 1.26 10.14 3.18
CA TRP A 323 1.28 10.67 4.53
C TRP A 323 -0.07 10.52 5.20
N TYR A 324 -1.15 10.93 4.53
CA TYR A 324 -2.51 10.78 5.06
C TYR A 324 -2.80 9.32 5.41
N PHE A 325 -2.52 8.40 4.48
CA PHE A 325 -2.67 6.95 4.69
C PHE A 325 -1.82 6.41 5.84
N PHE A 326 -0.54 6.75 5.88
CA PHE A 326 0.41 6.30 6.90
C PHE A 326 0.03 6.81 8.28
N LYS A 327 -0.36 8.08 8.41
CA LYS A 327 -0.83 8.70 9.65
C LYS A 327 -2.02 7.92 10.20
N MET A 328 -3.00 7.58 9.36
CA MET A 328 -4.14 6.76 9.80
C MET A 328 -3.69 5.42 10.35
N LEU A 329 -2.81 4.70 9.64
CA LEU A 329 -2.32 3.39 10.07
C LEU A 329 -1.52 3.43 11.37
N ALA A 330 -0.62 4.39 11.51
CA ALA A 330 0.28 4.53 12.66
C ALA A 330 -0.47 4.96 13.95
N PHE A 331 -1.51 5.77 13.82
CA PHE A 331 -2.26 6.26 14.99
C PHE A 331 -3.52 5.44 15.30
N GLY A 332 -4.08 4.69 14.36
CA GLY A 332 -5.29 3.94 14.65
C GLY A 332 -6.50 4.86 14.79
N SER A 333 -7.26 4.63 15.86
CA SER A 333 -8.36 5.51 16.30
C SER A 333 -7.89 6.65 17.21
N ARG A 334 -6.59 6.77 17.47
CA ARG A 334 -6.04 7.77 18.40
C ARG A 334 -5.82 9.09 17.70
N ASN A 335 -5.98 10.18 18.43
CA ASN A 335 -5.80 11.51 17.89
C ASN A 335 -4.31 11.87 17.81
N PRO A 336 -3.72 12.13 16.61
CA PRO A 336 -2.34 12.56 16.49
C PRO A 336 -2.04 13.88 17.23
N ASP A 337 -3.07 14.71 17.43
CA ASP A 337 -2.96 16.02 18.06
C ASP A 337 -2.59 15.94 19.55
N GLU A 338 -2.94 14.83 20.20
CA GLU A 338 -2.56 14.55 21.60
C GLU A 338 -1.09 14.12 21.71
N HIS A 339 -0.45 13.82 20.58
CA HIS A 339 0.91 13.30 20.49
C HIS A 339 1.75 14.01 19.42
N PRO A 340 1.92 15.34 19.47
CA PRO A 340 2.54 16.13 18.39
C PRO A 340 3.97 15.69 18.06
N ARG A 341 4.75 15.27 19.06
CA ARG A 341 6.09 14.73 18.85
C ARG A 341 6.07 13.42 18.06
N LEU A 342 5.12 12.53 18.35
CA LEU A 342 4.95 11.29 17.58
C LEU A 342 4.54 11.60 16.14
N ALA A 343 3.63 12.56 15.95
CA ALA A 343 3.16 12.96 14.64
C ALA A 343 4.30 13.52 13.77
N SER A 344 5.18 14.36 14.32
CA SER A 344 6.40 14.82 13.63
C SER A 344 7.29 13.65 13.20
N VAL A 345 7.53 12.68 14.09
CA VAL A 345 8.38 11.51 13.77
C VAL A 345 7.74 10.62 12.70
N ALA A 346 6.43 10.35 12.80
CA ALA A 346 5.72 9.56 11.80
C ALA A 346 5.77 10.22 10.42
N MET A 347 5.69 11.55 10.36
CA MET A 347 5.78 12.28 9.10
C MET A 347 7.13 12.09 8.43
N GLU A 348 8.22 12.18 9.19
CA GLU A 348 9.57 11.89 8.71
C GLU A 348 9.71 10.43 8.25
N ILE A 349 9.19 9.45 9.01
CA ILE A 349 9.20 8.04 8.63
C ILE A 349 8.44 7.81 7.31
N ALA A 350 7.28 8.46 7.13
CA ALA A 350 6.49 8.34 5.91
C ALA A 350 7.26 8.84 4.68
N MET A 351 8.04 9.91 4.82
CA MET A 351 8.86 10.46 3.72
C MET A 351 9.96 9.49 3.26
N GLU A 352 10.50 8.67 4.15
CA GLU A 352 11.54 7.69 3.82
C GLU A 352 11.00 6.53 2.95
N TYR A 353 9.76 6.08 3.16
CA TYR A 353 9.21 4.88 2.52
C TYR A 353 8.50 5.08 1.17
N SER A 354 8.47 6.31 0.65
CA SER A 354 8.16 6.63 -0.76
C SER A 354 6.90 5.97 -1.35
N GLY A 355 5.77 5.96 -0.62
CA GLY A 355 4.49 5.55 -1.22
C GLY A 355 4.15 4.05 -1.18
N SER A 356 4.94 3.21 -0.49
CA SER A 356 4.71 1.76 -0.45
C SER A 356 3.63 1.33 0.55
N PHE A 357 2.49 0.79 0.07
CA PHE A 357 1.40 0.28 0.93
C PHE A 357 1.87 -0.75 1.96
N LEU A 358 2.66 -1.74 1.53
CA LEU A 358 3.13 -2.81 2.40
C LEU A 358 4.04 -2.27 3.51
N ALA A 359 4.92 -1.33 3.19
CA ALA A 359 5.77 -0.68 4.18
C ALA A 359 4.93 0.12 5.19
N ALA A 360 3.91 0.85 4.72
CA ALA A 360 2.98 1.56 5.59
C ALA A 360 2.24 0.63 6.56
N TYR A 361 1.74 -0.51 6.09
CA TYR A 361 1.08 -1.49 6.97
C TYR A 361 2.04 -2.10 8.00
N THR A 362 3.25 -2.45 7.58
CA THR A 362 4.24 -3.10 8.46
C THR A 362 4.75 -2.13 9.51
N ILE A 363 5.24 -0.97 9.10
CA ILE A 363 5.84 0.03 10.00
C ILE A 363 4.76 0.78 10.78
N GLY A 364 3.65 1.16 10.13
CA GLY A 364 2.53 1.79 10.81
C GLY A 364 1.93 0.90 11.90
N GLY A 365 1.78 -0.40 11.63
CA GLY A 365 1.35 -1.37 12.65
C GLY A 365 2.31 -1.44 13.83
N LEU A 366 3.61 -1.60 13.57
CA LEU A 366 4.66 -1.61 14.59
C LEU A 366 4.66 -0.36 15.48
N LEU A 367 4.52 0.83 14.88
CA LEU A 367 4.47 2.09 15.61
C LEU A 367 3.19 2.21 16.44
N ARG A 368 2.05 1.77 15.90
CA ARG A 368 0.76 1.80 16.60
C ARG A 368 0.75 0.94 17.86
N ASP A 369 1.49 -0.17 17.84
CA ASP A 369 1.57 -1.12 18.95
C ASP A 369 2.47 -0.62 20.09
N ASN A 370 3.29 0.41 19.86
CA ASN A 370 4.15 1.03 20.89
C ASN A 370 4.22 2.55 20.75
N LEU A 371 3.43 3.29 21.53
CA LEU A 371 3.36 4.77 21.50
C LEU A 371 4.47 5.50 22.30
N ASN A 372 5.59 4.84 22.57
CA ASN A 372 6.69 5.49 23.24
C ASN A 372 7.45 6.43 22.27
N ALA A 373 7.61 7.71 22.63
CA ALA A 373 8.29 8.69 21.78
C ALA A 373 9.78 8.39 21.55
N GLN A 374 10.47 7.80 22.53
CA GLN A 374 11.86 7.36 22.34
C GLN A 374 11.93 6.19 21.35
N PHE A 375 10.99 5.24 21.42
CA PHE A 375 10.90 4.15 20.46
C PHE A 375 10.70 4.68 19.03
N TRP A 376 9.77 5.61 18.81
CA TRP A 376 9.54 6.20 17.49
C TRP A 376 10.77 6.95 16.96
N CYS A 377 11.40 7.78 17.80
CA CYS A 377 12.64 8.49 17.44
C CYS A 377 13.76 7.51 17.06
N SER A 378 13.94 6.44 17.84
CA SER A 378 14.91 5.38 17.55
C SER A 378 14.57 4.66 16.26
N ALA A 379 13.30 4.34 16.02
CA ALA A 379 12.86 3.71 14.78
C ALA A 379 13.21 4.56 13.54
N LEU A 380 12.98 5.87 13.60
CA LEU A 380 13.41 6.80 12.55
C LEU A 380 14.93 6.82 12.38
N LYS A 381 15.70 6.86 13.47
CA LYS A 381 17.18 6.82 13.43
C LYS A 381 17.69 5.54 12.75
N TYR A 382 17.18 4.38 13.17
CA TYR A 382 17.56 3.09 12.57
C TYR A 382 17.14 2.99 11.10
N LEU A 383 15.95 3.49 10.75
CA LEU A 383 15.49 3.55 9.37
C LEU A 383 16.43 4.39 8.48
N ARG A 384 16.80 5.59 8.92
CA ARG A 384 17.74 6.44 8.18
C ARG A 384 19.12 5.80 8.05
N ALA A 385 19.63 5.22 9.13
CA ALA A 385 20.91 4.51 9.11
C ALA A 385 20.87 3.31 8.15
N TYR A 386 19.77 2.57 8.17
CA TYR A 386 19.50 1.46 7.27
C TYR A 386 19.51 1.90 5.80
N ILE A 387 18.70 2.89 5.43
CA ILE A 387 18.62 3.40 4.05
C ILE A 387 19.98 3.91 3.59
N ARG A 388 20.67 4.69 4.44
CA ARG A 388 22.02 5.20 4.15
C ARG A 388 23.02 4.09 3.90
N ASN A 389 22.99 3.03 4.71
CA ASN A 389 23.88 1.88 4.53
C ASN A 389 23.59 1.13 3.22
N GLN A 390 22.31 0.92 2.87
CA GLN A 390 21.92 0.29 1.61
C GLN A 390 22.38 1.10 0.39
N LEU A 391 22.20 2.42 0.45
CA LEU A 391 22.68 3.34 -0.59
C LEU A 391 24.21 3.29 -0.71
N ARG A 392 24.93 3.18 0.41
CA ARG A 392 26.39 3.07 0.42
C ARG A 392 26.90 1.74 -0.14
N VAL A 393 26.27 0.63 0.23
CA VAL A 393 26.73 -0.73 -0.11
C VAL A 393 26.27 -1.14 -1.52
N PHE A 394 25.02 -0.82 -1.88
CA PHE A 394 24.39 -1.30 -3.12
C PHE A 394 24.06 -0.20 -4.13
N GLY A 395 24.21 1.08 -3.76
CA GLY A 395 24.02 2.22 -4.66
C GLY A 395 22.55 2.57 -4.97
N ASP A 396 21.58 1.97 -4.27
CA ASP A 396 20.15 2.18 -4.53
C ASP A 396 19.32 2.01 -3.25
N HIS A 397 18.08 2.52 -3.26
CA HIS A 397 17.16 2.44 -2.14
C HIS A 397 16.73 0.97 -1.92
N PRO A 398 16.56 0.49 -0.66
CA PRO A 398 16.18 -0.89 -0.37
C PRO A 398 14.92 -1.34 -1.10
N ASN A 399 13.88 -0.50 -1.18
CA ASN A 399 12.68 -0.82 -1.96
C ASN A 399 13.00 -1.09 -3.44
N ASN A 400 13.87 -0.30 -4.08
CA ASN A 400 14.25 -0.50 -5.48
C ASN A 400 15.10 -1.75 -5.69
N LEU A 401 15.97 -2.09 -4.73
CA LEU A 401 16.78 -3.30 -4.75
C LEU A 401 15.90 -4.56 -4.65
N LEU A 402 14.94 -4.54 -3.72
CA LEU A 402 13.95 -5.60 -3.58
C LEU A 402 13.12 -5.78 -4.86
N LEU A 403 12.70 -4.68 -5.51
CA LEU A 403 12.02 -4.72 -6.81
C LEU A 403 12.83 -5.43 -7.91
N LYS A 404 14.16 -5.28 -7.87
CA LYS A 404 15.13 -5.91 -8.78
C LYS A 404 15.48 -7.35 -8.36
N GLY A 405 14.81 -7.91 -7.35
CA GLY A 405 15.06 -9.26 -6.83
C GLY A 405 16.37 -9.42 -6.07
N ARG A 406 17.00 -8.30 -5.66
CA ARG A 406 18.23 -8.33 -4.86
C ARG A 406 17.89 -8.51 -3.39
N TRP A 407 18.77 -9.20 -2.69
CA TRP A 407 18.75 -9.28 -1.24
C TRP A 407 19.23 -7.96 -0.64
N VAL A 408 18.61 -7.55 0.46
CA VAL A 408 18.97 -6.36 1.21
C VAL A 408 19.17 -6.76 2.67
N HIS A 409 19.95 -5.99 3.43
CA HIS A 409 19.88 -6.12 4.89
C HIS A 409 18.43 -5.93 5.38
N CYS A 410 18.08 -6.57 6.48
CA CYS A 410 16.83 -6.36 7.19
C CYS A 410 16.97 -5.15 8.11
N LEU A 411 15.96 -4.28 8.15
CA LEU A 411 15.87 -3.25 9.16
C LEU A 411 15.74 -3.92 10.55
N ARG A 412 16.45 -3.39 11.54
CA ARG A 412 16.37 -3.81 12.95
C ARG A 412 16.32 -2.56 13.82
N PHE A 413 15.47 -2.56 14.83
CA PHE A 413 15.33 -1.53 15.85
C PHE A 413 16.02 -1.90 17.17
N ALA A 414 16.59 -3.10 17.23
CA ALA A 414 17.45 -3.57 18.30
C ALA A 414 18.87 -3.80 17.77
N GLU A 415 19.87 -3.66 18.63
CA GLU A 415 21.23 -4.08 18.32
C GLU A 415 21.26 -5.58 17.99
N ALA A 416 21.94 -5.92 16.90
CA ALA A 416 22.06 -7.29 16.44
C ALA A 416 23.54 -7.66 16.35
N SER A 417 23.90 -8.85 16.82
CA SER A 417 25.28 -9.34 16.77
C SER A 417 25.76 -9.68 15.35
N TYR A 418 24.84 -9.75 14.38
CA TYR A 418 25.13 -10.12 12.99
C TYR A 418 24.15 -9.44 12.01
N PRO A 419 24.57 -9.18 10.75
CA PRO A 419 23.69 -8.65 9.72
C PRO A 419 22.66 -9.71 9.31
N LEU A 420 21.37 -9.38 9.36
CA LEU A 420 20.33 -10.22 8.76
C LEU A 420 20.04 -9.74 7.34
N TRP A 421 19.96 -10.66 6.39
CA TRP A 421 19.57 -10.42 5.00
C TRP A 421 18.13 -10.85 4.79
N MET A 422 17.42 -10.14 3.92
CA MET A 422 16.06 -10.43 3.50
C MET A 422 15.92 -10.36 1.98
N SER A 423 15.11 -11.26 1.43
CA SER A 423 14.64 -11.20 0.05
C SER A 423 13.46 -10.23 -0.08
N ASP A 424 12.94 -10.08 -1.31
CA ASP A 424 11.63 -9.46 -1.47
C ASP A 424 10.53 -10.41 -0.96
N TYR A 425 9.38 -9.81 -0.66
CA TYR A 425 8.18 -10.48 -0.20
C TYR A 425 7.58 -11.31 -1.33
N TYR A 426 7.18 -12.54 -1.05
CA TYR A 426 6.38 -13.35 -1.95
C TYR A 426 5.03 -13.68 -1.29
N GLU A 427 4.02 -13.87 -2.11
CA GLU A 427 2.64 -14.11 -1.66
C GLU A 427 2.40 -15.61 -1.51
N THR A 428 1.66 -15.98 -0.47
CA THR A 428 1.14 -17.33 -0.25
C THR A 428 -0.31 -17.28 0.22
N ASP A 429 -1.09 -18.27 -0.18
CA ASP A 429 -2.51 -18.41 0.17
C ASP A 429 -2.68 -18.95 1.60
N SER A 430 -1.64 -19.60 2.14
CA SER A 430 -1.60 -20.10 3.51
C SER A 430 -0.27 -19.76 4.18
N CYS A 431 -0.33 -19.15 5.36
CA CYS A 431 0.83 -18.95 6.22
C CYS A 431 1.21 -20.30 6.85
N PRO A 432 2.47 -20.77 6.75
CA PRO A 432 2.90 -21.96 7.46
C PRO A 432 2.76 -21.75 8.96
N ASP A 433 2.32 -22.76 9.70
CA ASP A 433 2.29 -22.72 11.15
C ASP A 433 3.73 -22.56 11.68
N GLN A 434 3.93 -21.70 12.69
CA GLN A 434 5.19 -21.49 13.43
C GLN A 434 6.31 -20.68 12.73
N VAL A 435 6.01 -19.85 11.73
CA VAL A 435 7.00 -18.89 11.17
C VAL A 435 7.12 -17.64 12.05
N PRO A 436 8.33 -17.10 12.29
CA PRO A 436 8.51 -15.85 13.02
C PRO A 436 7.92 -14.67 12.26
N ASN A 437 7.37 -13.69 12.98
CA ASN A 437 6.94 -12.44 12.35
C ASN A 437 8.15 -11.53 12.11
N ILE A 438 8.18 -10.85 10.96
CA ILE A 438 9.21 -9.86 10.68
C ILE A 438 9.19 -8.73 11.71
N SER A 439 8.03 -8.41 12.30
CA SER A 439 7.91 -7.44 13.39
C SER A 439 8.77 -7.83 14.59
N ASP A 440 8.69 -9.10 15.00
CA ASP A 440 9.40 -9.64 16.16
C ASP A 440 10.91 -9.67 15.89
N ILE A 441 11.28 -9.96 14.65
CA ILE A 441 12.65 -9.88 14.17
C ILE A 441 13.14 -8.43 14.19
N MET A 442 12.39 -7.48 13.64
CA MET A 442 12.75 -6.06 13.64
C MET A 442 12.93 -5.52 15.07
N LEU A 443 12.06 -5.91 16.00
CA LEU A 443 12.11 -5.53 17.41
C LEU A 443 13.18 -6.27 18.22
N GLY A 444 13.73 -7.37 17.69
CA GLY A 444 14.72 -8.20 18.38
C GLY A 444 14.14 -9.21 19.37
N SER A 445 12.82 -9.33 19.49
CA SER A 445 12.17 -10.38 20.30
C SER A 445 12.30 -11.77 19.68
N ALA A 446 12.58 -11.84 18.37
CA ALA A 446 12.95 -13.07 17.67
C ALA A 446 14.31 -12.94 16.97
N THR A 447 15.23 -13.85 17.27
CA THR A 447 16.57 -13.92 16.65
C THR A 447 16.83 -15.29 16.00
N PRO A 448 16.03 -15.67 14.99
CA PRO A 448 16.28 -16.88 14.22
C PRO A 448 17.66 -16.83 13.52
N GLN A 449 18.27 -18.00 13.38
CA GLN A 449 19.60 -18.20 12.80
C GLN A 449 19.52 -19.00 11.50
N GLY A 450 20.53 -18.85 10.64
CA GLY A 450 20.58 -19.53 9.34
C GLY A 450 19.55 -18.98 8.35
N ARG A 451 19.09 -19.85 7.44
CA ARG A 451 18.05 -19.53 6.45
C ARG A 451 16.67 -19.93 6.95
N PHE A 452 15.72 -19.01 6.91
CA PHE A 452 14.36 -19.24 7.35
C PHE A 452 13.37 -18.35 6.59
N GLU A 453 12.09 -18.66 6.72
CA GLU A 453 11.00 -17.84 6.19
C GLU A 453 10.33 -17.09 7.35
N ALA A 454 10.03 -15.81 7.13
CA ALA A 454 9.35 -14.96 8.10
C ALA A 454 8.03 -14.45 7.52
N LEU A 455 7.01 -14.34 8.36
CA LEU A 455 5.77 -13.67 8.01
C LEU A 455 6.02 -12.16 8.02
N GLY A 456 5.97 -11.54 6.85
CA GLY A 456 6.13 -10.11 6.70
C GLY A 456 4.85 -9.34 7.06
N TRP A 457 3.73 -9.75 6.46
CA TRP A 457 2.43 -9.16 6.73
C TRP A 457 1.31 -10.11 6.30
N LYS A 458 0.22 -10.16 7.06
CA LYS A 458 -1.01 -10.84 6.65
C LYS A 458 -2.02 -9.80 6.21
N SER A 459 -2.41 -9.82 4.93
CA SER A 459 -3.29 -8.81 4.40
C SER A 459 -4.67 -8.88 5.03
N ARG A 460 -5.16 -7.72 5.49
CA ARG A 460 -6.56 -7.52 5.88
C ARG A 460 -7.42 -7.07 4.70
N MET A 461 -6.80 -6.84 3.56
CA MET A 461 -7.48 -6.50 2.32
C MET A 461 -7.47 -7.71 1.41
N ALA A 462 -8.58 -7.86 0.70
CA ALA A 462 -8.69 -8.62 -0.52
C ALA A 462 -7.39 -8.66 -1.36
N PRO A 463 -6.85 -9.82 -1.77
CA PRO A 463 -7.32 -11.20 -1.62
C PRO A 463 -6.85 -11.94 -0.33
N TYR A 464 -6.44 -11.19 0.70
CA TYR A 464 -6.02 -11.72 2.02
C TYR A 464 -4.76 -12.60 2.01
N TYR A 465 -3.84 -12.35 1.07
CA TYR A 465 -2.57 -13.06 1.02
C TYR A 465 -1.73 -12.87 2.28
N SER A 466 -0.96 -13.90 2.60
CA SER A 466 0.16 -13.78 3.52
C SER A 466 1.41 -13.45 2.72
N TYR A 467 2.08 -12.37 3.09
CA TYR A 467 3.32 -11.90 2.46
C TYR A 467 4.49 -12.43 3.27
N MET A 468 5.18 -13.43 2.72
CA MET A 468 6.31 -14.11 3.33
C MET A 468 7.63 -13.55 2.81
N ILE A 469 8.68 -13.66 3.60
CA ILE A 469 10.03 -13.19 3.26
C ILE A 469 11.03 -14.29 3.56
N CYS A 470 11.99 -14.51 2.65
CA CYS A 470 13.14 -15.35 2.95
C CYS A 470 14.21 -14.52 3.65
N CYS A 471 14.72 -15.01 4.77
CA CYS A 471 15.75 -14.36 5.56
C CYS A 471 16.98 -15.28 5.69
N SER A 472 18.15 -14.67 5.84
CA SER A 472 19.42 -15.37 5.98
C SER A 472 20.39 -14.59 6.86
N THR A 473 21.03 -15.25 7.82
CA THR A 473 22.12 -14.67 8.61
C THR A 473 23.45 -14.66 7.86
N ASP A 474 23.61 -15.59 6.91
CA ASP A 474 24.74 -15.61 6.00
C ASP A 474 24.49 -14.64 4.84
N ALA A 475 25.55 -13.99 4.38
CA ALA A 475 25.48 -13.22 3.15
C ALA A 475 25.00 -14.15 2.02
N PRO A 476 24.00 -13.74 1.23
CA PRO A 476 23.48 -14.57 0.17
C PRO A 476 24.58 -14.75 -0.87
N GLY A 477 25.23 -15.91 -0.88
CA GLY A 477 25.91 -16.41 -2.08
C GLY A 477 24.90 -16.48 -3.22
N HIS A 478 25.35 -16.43 -4.48
CA HIS A 478 24.52 -16.40 -5.69
C HIS A 478 23.47 -17.54 -5.85
N ALA A 479 23.29 -18.41 -4.86
CA ALA A 479 22.27 -19.45 -4.81
C ALA A 479 20.92 -18.93 -4.27
N VAL A 480 19.99 -18.75 -5.21
CA VAL A 480 18.55 -18.52 -5.01
C VAL A 480 17.97 -19.53 -4.00
N CYS A 481 17.28 -19.05 -2.95
CA CYS A 481 16.44 -19.93 -2.14
C CYS A 481 15.41 -20.60 -3.07
N ARG A 482 15.51 -21.93 -3.25
CA ARG A 482 14.50 -22.70 -3.98
C ARG A 482 13.17 -22.51 -3.26
N LYS A 483 12.22 -21.86 -3.92
CA LYS A 483 10.80 -21.77 -3.51
C LYS A 483 10.34 -23.19 -3.16
N LYS A 484 9.87 -23.43 -1.93
CA LYS A 484 9.22 -24.70 -1.60
C LYS A 484 7.95 -24.80 -2.44
N ARG A 485 7.87 -25.84 -3.27
CA ARG A 485 6.67 -26.23 -4.02
C ARG A 485 5.53 -26.47 -3.01
N SER A 486 4.36 -25.91 -3.27
CA SER A 486 3.14 -26.28 -2.56
C SER A 486 2.88 -27.78 -2.81
N TYR A 487 2.76 -28.56 -1.74
CA TYR A 487 2.39 -29.96 -1.82
C TYR A 487 0.93 -30.08 -2.26
N ASP A 488 0.69 -30.68 -3.43
CA ASP A 488 -0.62 -31.20 -3.81
C ASP A 488 -1.02 -32.32 -2.84
N ARG A 489 -2.17 -32.16 -2.18
CA ARG A 489 -2.94 -33.29 -1.66
C ARG A 489 -3.98 -33.68 -2.70
N ARG A 490 -3.73 -34.75 -3.44
CA ARG A 490 -4.82 -35.59 -3.96
C ARG A 490 -4.83 -36.93 -3.20
N PRO A 491 -6.00 -37.44 -2.83
CA PRO A 491 -6.12 -38.75 -2.19
C PRO A 491 -5.90 -39.85 -3.24
N ASN A 492 -4.92 -40.73 -3.01
CA ASN A 492 -4.74 -41.94 -3.80
C ASN A 492 -5.92 -42.89 -3.54
N LEU A 493 -6.76 -43.12 -4.54
CA LEU A 493 -7.60 -44.31 -4.65
C LEU A 493 -6.71 -45.48 -5.13
N PRO A 494 -6.83 -46.70 -4.57
CA PRO A 494 -5.88 -47.77 -4.84
C PRO A 494 -6.15 -48.46 -6.18
N GLY A 495 -5.17 -48.37 -7.07
CA GLY A 495 -5.06 -49.19 -8.27
C GLY A 495 -4.70 -50.64 -7.90
N ARG A 496 -5.68 -51.52 -8.11
CA ARG A 496 -5.61 -52.95 -8.44
C ARG A 496 -4.20 -53.47 -8.82
N TRP A 497 -3.65 -54.39 -8.02
CA TRP A 497 -2.65 -55.36 -8.44
C TRP A 497 -3.11 -56.77 -8.05
N GLY A 498 -3.14 -57.66 -9.04
CA GLY A 498 -3.47 -59.07 -8.88
C GLY A 498 -2.24 -59.89 -8.47
N THR A 499 -2.50 -60.80 -7.52
CA THR A 499 -1.95 -62.16 -7.36
C THR A 499 -0.44 -62.41 -7.50
N ALA A 500 0.19 -62.61 -6.35
CA ALA A 500 1.09 -63.71 -5.95
C ALA A 500 1.97 -63.16 -4.80
N GLY A 501 2.15 -63.77 -3.63
CA GLY A 501 1.76 -65.04 -3.06
C GLY A 501 2.50 -65.16 -1.71
N ALA A 502 1.95 -65.96 -0.80
CA ALA A 502 2.56 -66.53 0.39
C ALA A 502 2.98 -65.62 1.57
N ASP A 503 2.31 -65.91 2.70
CA ASP A 503 2.84 -66.08 4.06
C ASP A 503 3.41 -64.86 4.79
N ALA A 504 3.29 -64.69 6.10
CA ALA A 504 2.46 -65.24 7.16
C ALA A 504 2.86 -64.43 8.41
N ALA A 505 1.95 -64.32 9.38
CA ALA A 505 2.21 -63.93 10.78
C ALA A 505 2.58 -62.44 11.03
N ALA A 506 2.20 -61.79 12.12
CA ALA A 506 1.27 -62.06 13.19
C ALA A 506 1.20 -60.78 14.04
N TRP A 507 -0.04 -60.36 14.31
CA TRP A 507 -0.53 -59.86 15.60
C TRP A 507 -0.13 -58.47 16.12
N GLN A 508 -1.22 -57.72 16.33
CA GLN A 508 -1.39 -56.47 17.07
C GLN A 508 -1.23 -56.64 18.60
N SER A 509 -1.26 -55.48 19.26
CA SER A 509 -1.77 -55.23 20.63
C SER A 509 -0.78 -55.54 21.76
N ARG A 510 -0.65 -54.77 22.84
CA ARG A 510 -1.55 -53.75 23.44
C ARG A 510 -0.84 -53.11 24.66
N MET A 511 -1.36 -51.96 25.08
CA MET A 511 -1.58 -51.50 26.48
C MET A 511 -0.42 -50.89 27.31
N LEU A 512 -0.62 -49.61 27.62
CA LEU A 512 -0.37 -48.85 28.88
C LEU A 512 -1.01 -49.53 30.13
N PRO A 513 -1.01 -48.97 31.38
CA PRO A 513 -0.21 -47.92 32.06
C PRO A 513 0.21 -48.27 33.53
N GLN A 514 0.97 -47.37 34.21
CA GLN A 514 0.79 -46.82 35.60
C GLN A 514 2.16 -46.45 36.24
N VAL A 515 2.48 -45.20 36.62
CA VAL A 515 2.08 -44.27 37.74
C VAL A 515 3.10 -44.26 38.91
N ALA A 516 3.28 -43.04 39.46
CA ALA A 516 4.00 -42.59 40.68
C ALA A 516 5.51 -42.24 40.50
N GLY A 517 6.02 -41.09 40.93
CA GLY A 517 5.47 -39.92 41.61
C GLY A 517 6.56 -38.87 41.85
N GLY A 518 6.18 -37.67 42.31
CA GLY A 518 7.08 -36.69 42.96
C GLY A 518 7.18 -35.32 42.26
N GLY A 519 6.48 -34.31 42.79
CA GLY A 519 6.72 -32.88 42.52
C GLY A 519 7.96 -32.33 43.28
N PRO A 520 8.28 -31.01 43.23
CA PRO A 520 7.32 -29.92 43.45
C PRO A 520 7.43 -28.65 42.55
N LEU A 521 6.27 -28.02 42.37
CA LEU A 521 5.94 -26.57 42.38
C LEU A 521 6.84 -25.53 41.66
N ALA A 522 6.28 -24.90 40.60
CA ALA A 522 6.39 -23.45 40.37
C ALA A 522 5.25 -22.94 39.46
N TRP A 523 4.94 -21.66 39.63
CA TRP A 523 3.69 -20.93 39.35
C TRP A 523 2.94 -21.09 38.01
N ALA A 524 1.62 -21.00 38.16
CA ALA A 524 0.60 -20.98 37.12
C ALA A 524 0.54 -19.65 36.35
N SER A 525 0.39 -19.75 35.02
CA SER A 525 -0.22 -18.73 34.17
C SER A 525 -1.39 -19.35 33.42
N ARG A 526 -2.60 -19.16 33.96
CA ARG A 526 -3.86 -19.46 33.27
C ARG A 526 -4.05 -18.42 32.16
N ALA A 527 -3.94 -18.84 30.91
CA ALA A 527 -4.54 -18.11 29.79
C ALA A 527 -5.92 -18.73 29.52
N ALA A 528 -6.97 -18.10 30.04
CA ALA A 528 -8.33 -18.36 29.58
C ALA A 528 -8.56 -17.59 28.25
N PRO A 529 -9.27 -18.17 27.28
CA PRO A 529 -9.57 -17.50 26.03
C PRO A 529 -10.57 -16.35 26.26
N TRP A 530 -10.16 -15.13 25.88
CA TRP A 530 -11.04 -13.97 25.84
C TRP A 530 -11.97 -14.06 24.63
N THR A 531 -13.21 -14.51 24.87
CA THR A 531 -14.37 -14.12 24.08
C THR A 531 -15.02 -12.93 24.77
N SER A 532 -14.89 -11.73 24.21
CA SER A 532 -15.71 -10.58 24.63
C SER A 532 -16.86 -10.37 23.65
N PRO A 533 -18.11 -10.30 24.13
CA PRO A 533 -19.29 -9.99 23.34
C PRO A 533 -19.38 -8.48 23.06
N ALA A 534 -20.03 -8.14 21.95
CA ALA A 534 -20.36 -6.76 21.58
C ALA A 534 -21.25 -6.10 22.65
N PRO A 535 -21.03 -4.82 23.01
CA PRO A 535 -21.98 -4.09 23.83
C PRO A 535 -23.11 -3.50 22.95
N GLU A 536 -24.33 -3.98 23.18
CA GLU A 536 -25.56 -3.26 22.84
C GLU A 536 -25.58 -1.94 23.62
N ILE A 537 -25.65 -0.80 22.93
CA ILE A 537 -25.99 0.48 23.55
C ILE A 537 -27.44 0.80 23.17
N ARG A 538 -28.31 0.69 24.17
CA ARG A 538 -29.70 1.15 24.16
C ARG A 538 -29.75 2.65 23.93
N CYS A 539 -30.54 3.07 22.96
CA CYS A 539 -31.06 4.43 22.85
C CYS A 539 -31.87 4.78 24.12
N ILE A 540 -31.55 5.90 24.76
CA ILE A 540 -32.52 6.63 25.58
C ILE A 540 -32.52 8.06 25.04
N LEU A 541 -33.65 8.40 24.43
CA LEU A 541 -34.04 9.74 24.02
C LEU A 541 -34.34 10.58 25.27
N ASN A 542 -33.88 11.83 25.26
CA ASN A 542 -34.64 12.99 25.72
C ASN A 542 -34.19 14.21 24.90
#